data_AF-A0A1Q3V3P6-F1
#
_entry.id   AF-A0A1Q3V3P6-F1
#
_cell.length_a   1.000
_cell.length_b   1.000
_cell.length_c   1.000
_cell.angle_alpha   90.00
_cell.angle_beta   90.00
_cell.angle_gamma   90.00
#
_symmetry.space_group_name_H-M   'P 1'
#
loop_
_entity.id
_entity.type
_entity.pdbx_description
1 polymer ?
#
loop_
_entity_poly.entity_id
_entity_poly.type
_entity_poly.pdbx_seq_one_letter_code
_entity_poly.pdbx_strand_id
1 'polypeptide(L)'
;MSRPLASLWQDAAFRSALMRDPRPALHDLGIQIPPDIAVRTLGSRGAPSDGMDTLLQVMLERGRHFTYFFIPSPTHKSAQQAAYGGQIGSRVDDPVFAQRVRQDAETALRTLAALPA
;
A
#
# COMPACT_ATOMS: atom_id res chain seq x y z
N MET A 1 13.81 -4.47 12.42
CA MET A 1 13.39 -3.06 12.27
C MET A 1 12.62 -2.93 10.97
N SER A 2 11.46 -2.27 10.97
CA SER A 2 10.70 -2.03 9.74
C SER A 2 11.31 -0.88 8.93
N ARG A 3 11.27 -1.01 7.61
CA ARG A 3 11.71 -0.01 6.64
C ARG A 3 10.71 1.16 6.60
N PRO A 4 11.14 2.43 6.51
CA PRO A 4 10.22 3.56 6.38
C PRO A 4 9.38 3.48 5.12
N LEU A 5 8.10 3.87 5.17
CA LEU A 5 7.22 3.88 3.99
C LEU A 5 7.76 4.77 2.87
N ALA A 6 8.44 5.87 3.23
CA ALA A 6 9.14 6.76 2.32
C ALA A 6 10.03 6.02 1.30
N SER A 7 10.67 4.94 1.75
CA SER A 7 11.62 4.20 0.95
C SER A 7 10.99 3.48 -0.25
N LEU A 8 9.69 3.16 -0.18
CA LEU A 8 8.94 2.62 -1.32
C LEU A 8 8.92 3.56 -2.52
N TRP A 9 8.96 4.86 -2.25
CA TRP A 9 8.89 5.89 -3.28
C TRP A 9 10.27 6.34 -3.75
N GLN A 10 11.29 6.19 -2.88
CA GLN A 10 12.68 6.56 -3.16
C GLN A 10 13.49 5.44 -3.82
N ASP A 11 13.09 4.18 -3.62
CA ASP A 11 13.80 3.00 -4.13
C ASP A 11 12.95 2.27 -5.17
N ALA A 12 13.31 2.44 -6.44
CA ALA A 12 12.63 1.79 -7.56
C ALA A 12 12.73 0.27 -7.54
N ALA A 13 13.85 -0.29 -7.03
CA ALA A 13 14.01 -1.74 -6.91
C ALA A 13 13.09 -2.29 -5.81
N PHE A 14 12.94 -1.59 -4.70
CA PHE A 14 12.00 -1.96 -3.65
C PHE A 14 10.55 -1.86 -4.12
N ARG A 15 10.18 -0.81 -4.86
CA ARG A 15 8.87 -0.71 -5.50
C ARG A 15 8.62 -1.85 -6.49
N SER A 16 9.60 -2.18 -7.32
CA SER A 16 9.51 -3.32 -8.25
C SER A 16 9.37 -4.65 -7.51
N ALA A 17 10.05 -4.84 -6.37
CA ALA A 17 9.90 -6.01 -5.53
C ALA A 17 8.47 -6.13 -4.97
N LEU A 18 7.90 -5.03 -4.44
CA LEU A 18 6.50 -5.00 -3.97
C LEU A 18 5.50 -5.36 -5.07
N MET A 19 5.76 -4.98 -6.32
CA MET A 19 4.90 -5.31 -7.46
C MET A 19 5.00 -6.77 -7.90
N ARG A 20 6.17 -7.39 -7.73
CA ARG A 20 6.44 -8.78 -8.16
C ARG A 20 6.06 -9.81 -7.08
N ASP A 21 6.49 -9.57 -5.85
CA ASP A 21 6.21 -10.41 -4.69
C ASP A 21 5.89 -9.50 -3.49
N PRO A 22 4.61 -9.20 -3.26
CA PRO A 22 4.24 -8.16 -2.30
C PRO A 22 4.55 -8.53 -0.85
N ARG A 23 4.46 -9.81 -0.49
CA ARG A 23 4.45 -10.23 0.92
C ARG A 23 5.75 -9.86 1.66
N PRO A 24 6.96 -10.14 1.13
CA PRO A 24 8.20 -9.74 1.79
C PRO A 24 8.34 -8.21 1.89
N ALA A 25 7.97 -7.48 0.84
CA ALA A 25 8.08 -6.01 0.85
C ALA A 25 7.09 -5.37 1.84
N LEU A 26 5.87 -5.91 1.96
CA LEU A 26 4.89 -5.48 2.96
C LEU A 26 5.37 -5.80 4.38
N HIS A 27 5.96 -6.98 4.58
CA HIS A 27 6.59 -7.36 5.84
C HIS A 27 7.66 -6.33 6.25
N ASP A 28 8.54 -5.93 5.32
CA ASP A 28 9.55 -4.91 5.56
C ASP A 28 8.95 -3.56 5.95
N LEU A 29 7.79 -3.19 5.39
CA LEU A 29 7.04 -1.99 5.77
C LEU A 29 6.30 -2.10 7.12
N GLY A 30 6.34 -3.26 7.76
CA GLY A 30 5.64 -3.57 9.01
C GLY A 30 4.19 -4.03 8.83
N ILE A 31 3.79 -4.38 7.60
CA ILE A 31 2.45 -4.89 7.28
C ILE A 31 2.54 -6.43 7.18
N GLN A 32 2.02 -7.11 8.19
CA GLN A 32 2.06 -8.56 8.29
C GLN A 32 0.83 -9.17 7.63
N ILE A 33 1.03 -9.86 6.50
CA ILE A 33 -0.05 -10.59 5.81
C ILE A 33 -0.07 -12.04 6.30
N PRO A 34 -1.19 -12.54 6.87
CA PRO A 34 -1.35 -13.95 7.24
C PRO A 34 -1.11 -14.92 6.06
N PRO A 35 -0.60 -16.14 6.32
CA PRO A 35 -0.21 -17.08 5.26
C PRO A 35 -1.40 -17.60 4.42
N ASP A 36 -2.60 -17.61 4.98
CA ASP A 36 -3.84 -18.03 4.32
C ASP A 36 -4.49 -16.92 3.48
N ILE A 37 -3.92 -15.70 3.48
CA ILE A 37 -4.38 -14.57 2.67
C ILE A 37 -3.44 -14.42 1.48
N ALA A 38 -3.97 -14.57 0.25
CA ALA A 38 -3.24 -14.23 -0.96
C ALA A 38 -3.15 -12.70 -1.12
N VAL A 39 -2.03 -12.21 -1.65
CA VAL A 39 -1.78 -10.78 -1.82
C VAL A 39 -1.24 -10.48 -3.21
N ARG A 40 -1.73 -9.39 -3.82
CA ARG A 40 -1.29 -8.88 -5.13
C ARG A 40 -1.23 -7.36 -5.07
N THR A 41 -0.35 -6.77 -5.87
CA THR A 41 -0.25 -5.30 -5.99
C THR A 41 -0.56 -4.87 -7.42
N LEU A 42 -1.34 -3.81 -7.56
CA LEU A 42 -1.65 -3.15 -8.84
C LEU A 42 -1.20 -1.71 -8.77
N GLY A 43 -0.51 -1.25 -9.81
CA GLY A 43 -0.06 0.13 -9.93
C GLY A 43 -1.03 0.95 -10.75
N SER A 44 -1.30 2.17 -10.30
CA SER A 44 -2.05 3.17 -11.04
C SER A 44 -1.19 4.40 -11.26
N ARG A 45 -1.10 4.82 -12.52
CA ARG A 45 -0.48 6.10 -12.89
C ARG A 45 -1.46 7.22 -12.61
N GLY A 46 -1.03 8.23 -11.88
CA GLY A 46 -1.83 9.41 -11.61
C GLY A 46 -2.04 10.24 -12.88
N ALA A 47 -0.99 10.92 -13.33
CA ALA A 47 -0.97 11.60 -14.62
C ALA A 47 -0.11 10.83 -15.64
N PRO A 48 -0.39 10.94 -16.96
CA PRO A 48 0.44 10.33 -18.00
C PRO A 48 1.92 10.74 -17.93
N SER A 49 2.21 11.92 -17.37
CA SER A 49 3.55 12.49 -17.22
C SER A 49 4.38 11.91 -16.07
N ASP A 50 3.76 11.18 -15.13
CA ASP A 50 4.41 10.87 -13.84
C ASP A 50 5.52 9.81 -13.98
N GLY A 51 5.65 9.13 -15.12
CA GLY A 51 6.73 8.17 -15.42
C GLY A 51 6.77 6.91 -14.55
N MET A 52 5.94 6.85 -13.50
CA MET A 52 5.79 5.75 -12.57
C MET A 52 4.35 5.68 -12.03
N ASP A 53 3.99 4.53 -11.47
CA ASP A 53 2.75 4.40 -10.71
C ASP A 53 2.85 5.26 -9.45
N THR A 54 1.87 6.14 -9.23
CA THR A 54 1.84 7.05 -8.08
C THR A 54 0.85 6.61 -7.02
N LEU A 55 0.05 5.59 -7.30
CA LEU A 55 -0.86 4.93 -6.38
C LEU A 55 -0.72 3.42 -6.53
N LEU A 56 -0.46 2.71 -5.45
CA LEU A 56 -0.45 1.25 -5.42
C LEU A 56 -1.69 0.75 -4.69
N GLN A 57 -2.43 -0.15 -5.31
CA GLN A 57 -3.51 -0.90 -4.68
C GLN A 57 -2.96 -2.25 -4.24
N VAL A 58 -3.11 -2.58 -2.97
CA VAL A 58 -2.77 -3.90 -2.42
C VAL A 58 -4.07 -4.67 -2.23
N MET A 59 -4.27 -5.69 -3.05
CA MET A 59 -5.43 -6.57 -2.99
C MET A 59 -5.13 -7.77 -2.10
N LEU A 60 -6.05 -8.07 -1.20
CA LEU A 60 -5.99 -9.17 -0.26
C LEU A 60 -7.16 -10.12 -0.53
N GLU A 61 -6.91 -11.42 -0.58
CA GLU A 61 -7.90 -12.43 -0.92
C GLU A 61 -7.82 -13.61 0.05
N ARG A 62 -8.97 -14.08 0.54
CA ARG A 62 -9.12 -15.25 1.40
C ARG A 62 -10.38 -16.01 0.98
N GLY A 63 -10.21 -17.23 0.45
CA GLY A 63 -11.34 -17.99 -0.10
C GLY A 63 -12.02 -17.24 -1.25
N ARG A 64 -13.30 -16.90 -1.09
CA ARG A 64 -14.08 -16.09 -2.06
C ARG A 64 -14.16 -14.61 -1.70
N HIS A 65 -13.54 -14.22 -0.60
CA HIS A 65 -13.60 -12.87 -0.08
C HIS A 65 -12.35 -12.10 -0.46
N PHE A 66 -12.53 -10.83 -0.81
CA PHE A 66 -11.42 -9.93 -1.09
C PHE A 66 -11.66 -8.56 -0.47
N THR A 67 -10.57 -7.87 -0.22
CA THR A 67 -10.54 -6.46 0.19
C THR A 67 -9.28 -5.82 -0.38
N TYR A 68 -9.11 -4.53 -0.16
CA TYR A 68 -7.91 -3.83 -0.58
C TYR A 68 -7.63 -2.64 0.33
N PHE A 69 -6.39 -2.18 0.28
CA PHE A 69 -5.99 -0.86 0.77
C PHE A 69 -5.07 -0.21 -0.26
N PHE A 70 -4.83 1.09 -0.09
CA PHE A 70 -3.99 1.87 -0.99
C PHE A 70 -2.72 2.34 -0.31
N ILE A 71 -1.65 2.42 -1.09
CA ILE A 71 -0.40 3.10 -0.75
C ILE A 71 -0.20 4.19 -1.80
N PRO A 72 -0.65 5.44 -1.55
CA PRO A 72 -0.39 6.55 -2.45
C PRO A 72 1.05 7.05 -2.30
N SER A 73 1.54 7.76 -3.31
CA SER A 73 2.79 8.51 -3.20
C SER A 73 2.57 9.75 -2.32
N PRO A 74 3.37 9.97 -1.27
CA PRO A 74 3.22 11.10 -0.35
C PRO A 74 3.49 12.46 -1.01
N THR A 75 4.19 12.47 -2.16
CA THR A 75 4.48 13.70 -2.92
C THR A 75 3.51 13.94 -4.08
N HIS A 76 2.60 13.01 -4.38
CA HIS A 76 1.64 13.15 -5.49
C HIS A 76 0.23 13.41 -4.96
N LYS A 77 -0.25 14.64 -5.12
CA LYS A 77 -1.56 15.07 -4.62
C LYS A 77 -2.72 14.26 -5.20
N SER A 78 -2.67 13.95 -6.50
CA SER A 78 -3.70 13.15 -7.19
C SER A 78 -3.83 11.74 -6.61
N ALA A 79 -2.70 11.10 -6.29
CA ALA A 79 -2.71 9.77 -5.67
C ALA A 79 -3.34 9.79 -4.28
N GLN A 80 -3.00 10.78 -3.45
CA GLN A 80 -3.63 10.94 -2.13
C GLN A 80 -5.12 11.28 -2.23
N GLN A 81 -5.51 12.14 -3.18
CA GLN A 81 -6.92 12.44 -3.43
C GLN A 81 -7.70 11.19 -3.87
N ALA A 82 -7.13 10.35 -4.72
CA ALA A 82 -7.75 9.10 -5.13
C ALA A 82 -7.90 8.09 -3.97
N ALA A 83 -6.89 7.99 -3.10
CA ALA A 83 -6.93 7.07 -1.96
C ALA A 83 -7.81 7.58 -0.80
N TYR A 84 -7.80 8.89 -0.55
CA TYR A 84 -8.25 9.47 0.72
C TYR A 84 -9.23 10.64 0.58
N GLY A 85 -9.55 11.08 -0.65
CA GLY A 85 -10.40 12.25 -0.89
C GLY A 85 -9.73 13.59 -0.55
N GLY A 86 -8.45 13.59 -0.18
CA GLY A 86 -7.71 14.77 0.24
C GLY A 86 -6.21 14.50 0.41
N GLN A 87 -5.46 15.54 0.73
CA GLN A 87 -4.04 15.44 1.03
C GLN A 87 -3.84 15.23 2.54
N ILE A 88 -3.19 14.15 2.92
CA ILE A 88 -2.89 13.81 4.33
C ILE A 88 -1.50 14.29 4.71
N GLY A 89 -0.53 14.18 3.79
CA GLY A 89 0.84 14.62 4.00
C GLY A 89 1.42 15.30 2.77
N SER A 90 2.48 16.09 2.96
CA SER A 90 3.20 16.76 1.87
C SER A 90 4.66 16.33 1.77
N ARG A 91 5.15 15.54 2.74
CA ARG A 91 6.52 15.09 2.81
C ARG A 91 6.62 13.58 2.72
N VAL A 92 7.71 13.10 2.13
CA VAL A 92 7.95 11.67 1.92
C VAL A 92 8.10 10.91 3.24
N ASP A 93 8.60 11.59 4.28
CA ASP A 93 8.92 11.07 5.62
C ASP A 93 7.82 11.36 6.65
N ASP A 94 6.64 11.80 6.22
CA ASP A 94 5.54 12.17 7.11
C ASP A 94 5.06 10.95 7.93
N PRO A 95 5.21 10.99 9.28
CA PRO A 95 4.82 9.86 10.13
C PRO A 95 3.30 9.65 10.17
N VAL A 96 2.49 10.70 9.99
CA VAL A 96 1.02 10.60 9.94
C VAL A 96 0.61 9.83 8.69
N PHE A 97 1.26 10.11 7.56
CA PHE A 97 1.04 9.41 6.32
C PHE A 97 1.38 7.91 6.44
N ALA A 98 2.55 7.59 6.98
CA ALA A 98 2.95 6.20 7.21
C ALA A 98 2.00 5.46 8.17
N GLN A 99 1.54 6.15 9.22
CA GLN A 99 0.59 5.59 10.17
C GLN A 99 -0.76 5.30 9.52
N ARG A 100 -1.25 6.21 8.66
CA ARG A 100 -2.53 6.03 7.97
C ARG A 100 -2.53 4.79 7.08
N VAL A 101 -1.47 4.60 6.28
CA VAL A 101 -1.34 3.41 5.41
C VAL A 101 -1.37 2.11 6.23
N ARG A 102 -0.70 2.07 7.39
CA ARG A 102 -0.74 0.90 8.27
C ARG A 102 -2.13 0.65 8.84
N GLN A 103 -2.84 1.69 9.26
CA GLN A 103 -4.21 1.57 9.77
C GLN A 103 -5.18 1.06 8.70
N ASP A 104 -5.03 1.49 7.45
CA ASP A 104 -5.85 1.00 6.34
C ASP A 104 -5.56 -0.49 6.07
N ALA A 105 -4.27 -0.88 6.08
CA ALA A 105 -3.87 -2.29 5.92
C ALA A 105 -4.40 -3.19 7.04
N GLU A 106 -4.29 -2.75 8.30
CA GLU A 106 -4.87 -3.46 9.45
C GLU A 106 -6.39 -3.59 9.34
N THR A 107 -7.07 -2.54 8.90
CA THR A 107 -8.53 -2.55 8.73
C THR A 107 -8.94 -3.55 7.67
N ALA A 108 -8.27 -3.54 6.51
CA ALA A 108 -8.48 -4.51 5.45
C ALA A 108 -8.28 -5.95 5.95
N LEU A 109 -7.18 -6.23 6.66
CA LEU A 109 -6.91 -7.54 7.23
C LEU A 109 -7.96 -7.98 8.25
N ARG A 110 -8.39 -7.08 9.15
CA ARG A 110 -9.47 -7.36 10.11
C ARG A 110 -10.79 -7.68 9.42
N THR A 111 -11.12 -6.95 8.35
CA THR A 111 -12.32 -7.22 7.55
C THR A 111 -12.30 -8.63 6.96
N LEU A 112 -11.17 -9.07 6.40
CA LEU A 112 -11.06 -10.45 5.89
C LEU A 112 -11.05 -11.51 6.99
N ALA A 113 -10.42 -11.23 8.13
CA ALA A 113 -10.36 -12.18 9.25
C ALA A 113 -11.73 -12.44 9.88
N ALA A 114 -12.64 -11.46 9.84
CA ALA A 114 -14.01 -11.58 10.33
C ALA A 114 -14.92 -12.41 9.41
N LEU A 115 -14.48 -12.73 8.20
CA LEU A 115 -15.23 -13.53 7.23
C LEU A 115 -14.85 -15.01 7.34
N PRO A 116 -15.80 -15.93 7.10
CA PRO A 116 -15.50 -17.35 7.02
C PRO A 116 -14.49 -17.62 5.89
N ALA A 117 -13.64 -18.63 6.11
CA ALA A 117 -12.65 -19.06 5.12
C ALA A 117 -13.30 -19.75 3.91
#